data_AF-A0A7S3R8R8-F1
#
_entry.id   AF-A0A7S3R8R8-F1
#
_cell.length_a   1.000
_cell.length_b   1.000
_cell.length_c   1.000
_cell.angle_alpha   90.00
_cell.angle_beta   90.00
_cell.angle_gamma   90.00
#
_symmetry.space_group_name_H-M   'P 1'
#
loop_
_entity.id
_entity.type
_entity.pdbx_description
1 polymer ?
#
loop_
_entity_poly.entity_id
_entity_poly.type
_entity_poly.pdbx_seq_one_letter_code
_entity_poly.pdbx_strand_id
1 'polypeptide(L)'
;MPDMVFIYNVADDPMCGLRLDCSDGKFAPPISLMGLDPSAVPQPPAPRKPRLFPDILVPIFKNLGYSRQTTVSSAPHHPNVLDRLDSKPLEWSERNRIRAESVAWQDKVPQMFFRGTRYCPTVPLRDKSRSICPRVYLTNLSIHHQDQLNIMITGLPPPYLLELKEHRWQSKRTDAMAEWSKFKYVASIDGIGGSNRVLALFHLGSVVIKQHRSPYIEWFYNSIKPGVHFETVFKESPDGAKNFDDAVELVDKLRADDAYARHLADNGLDFARKYLTLEVMLVYLRELLLAYKDLFEDMDEYVSKVGDTGNSALFMKQAQLWNNDWRTVVV
;
A
#
# COMPACT_ATOMS: atom_id res chain seq x y z
N MET A 1 10.30 18.10 18.30
CA MET A 1 11.08 17.92 17.06
C MET A 1 11.81 19.23 16.82
N PRO A 2 13.05 19.22 16.31
CA PRO A 2 13.73 20.43 15.87
C PRO A 2 13.00 21.05 14.67
N ASP A 3 13.21 22.34 14.45
CA ASP A 3 12.66 23.05 13.31
C ASP A 3 13.29 22.51 12.00
N MET A 4 12.44 22.29 11.00
CA MET A 4 12.81 21.76 9.69
C MET A 4 11.75 22.10 8.65
N VAL A 5 12.14 22.11 7.37
CA VAL A 5 11.22 22.20 6.23
C VAL A 5 11.45 21.00 5.33
N PHE A 6 10.37 20.37 4.88
CA PHE A 6 10.46 19.28 3.91
C PHE A 6 9.26 19.23 2.97
N ILE A 7 9.42 18.44 1.91
CA ILE A 7 8.41 18.24 0.88
C ILE A 7 7.75 16.91 1.14
N TYR A 8 6.44 16.94 1.42
CA TYR A 8 5.66 15.76 1.67
C TYR A 8 4.69 15.47 0.52
N ASN A 9 4.96 14.38 -0.19
CA ASN A 9 4.09 13.86 -1.23
C ASN A 9 2.97 13.01 -0.60
N VAL A 10 1.74 13.52 -0.67
CA VAL A 10 0.55 12.81 -0.18
C VAL A 10 -0.17 12.01 -1.27
N ALA A 11 0.38 11.99 -2.49
CA ALA A 11 -0.15 11.17 -3.58
C ALA A 11 0.03 9.67 -3.30
N ASP A 12 -0.78 8.85 -3.98
CA ASP A 12 -0.70 7.39 -3.87
C ASP A 12 0.43 6.79 -4.73
N ASP A 13 1.11 7.62 -5.52
CA ASP A 13 2.26 7.27 -6.36
C ASP A 13 3.50 8.12 -5.99
N PRO A 14 4.71 7.54 -6.12
CA PRO A 14 5.95 8.27 -5.85
C PRO A 14 6.13 9.46 -6.81
N MET A 15 6.80 10.50 -6.32
CA MET A 15 7.09 11.68 -7.13
C MET A 15 8.29 11.43 -8.04
N CYS A 16 9.38 10.90 -7.50
CA CYS A 16 10.59 10.70 -8.29
C CYS A 16 10.47 9.45 -9.16
N GLY A 17 10.98 9.57 -10.39
CA GLY A 17 11.00 8.51 -11.41
C GLY A 17 9.68 8.23 -12.12
N LEU A 18 8.55 8.75 -11.61
CA LEU A 18 7.26 8.80 -12.34
C LEU A 18 6.96 10.20 -12.87
N ARG A 19 7.14 11.25 -12.05
CA ARG A 19 6.76 12.63 -12.38
C ARG A 19 7.96 13.56 -12.54
N LEU A 20 9.02 13.30 -11.77
CA LEU A 20 10.24 14.10 -11.78
C LEU A 20 11.48 13.22 -11.98
N ASP A 21 12.46 13.74 -12.70
CA ASP A 21 13.82 13.20 -12.67
C ASP A 21 14.55 13.79 -11.47
N CYS A 22 14.77 12.97 -10.44
CA CYS A 22 15.48 13.36 -9.23
C CYS A 22 16.95 12.90 -9.23
N SER A 23 17.46 12.42 -10.38
CA SER A 23 18.80 11.83 -10.49
C SER A 23 19.93 12.87 -10.62
N ASP A 24 19.60 14.13 -10.85
CA ASP A 24 20.59 15.21 -11.06
C ASP A 24 20.89 16.03 -9.80
N GLY A 25 20.32 15.64 -8.64
CA GLY A 25 20.58 16.29 -7.36
C GLY A 25 20.03 17.71 -7.24
N LYS A 26 19.24 18.19 -8.22
CA LYS A 26 18.66 19.55 -8.19
C LYS A 26 17.53 19.72 -7.19
N PHE A 27 17.00 18.62 -6.67
CA PHE A 27 15.90 18.61 -5.73
C PHE A 27 16.26 17.79 -4.51
N ALA A 28 15.93 18.30 -3.33
CA ALA A 28 15.91 17.48 -2.13
C ALA A 28 14.92 16.33 -2.35
N PRO A 29 15.27 15.10 -1.94
CA PRO A 29 14.37 13.97 -2.10
C PRO A 29 13.06 14.21 -1.34
N PRO A 30 11.89 14.06 -2.00
CA PRO A 30 10.61 14.21 -1.32
C PRO A 30 10.40 13.06 -0.34
N ILE A 31 9.71 13.35 0.74
CA ILE A 31 9.18 12.35 1.66
C ILE A 31 7.84 11.88 1.10
N SER A 32 7.67 10.56 0.93
CA SER A 32 6.49 9.97 0.28
C SER A 32 5.94 8.80 1.08
N LEU A 33 4.63 8.59 0.93
CA LEU A 33 3.94 7.40 1.45
C LEU A 33 4.40 6.10 0.79
N MET A 34 5.01 6.19 -0.40
CA MET A 34 5.36 5.07 -1.25
C MET A 34 6.54 5.39 -2.14
N GLY A 35 7.34 4.38 -2.47
CA GLY A 35 8.46 4.50 -3.40
C GLY A 35 8.41 3.45 -4.49
N LEU A 36 9.41 3.52 -5.39
CA LEU A 36 9.67 2.48 -6.36
C LEU A 36 10.93 1.68 -5.99
N ASP A 37 10.85 0.35 -6.07
CA ASP A 37 12.01 -0.52 -6.01
C ASP A 37 12.79 -0.41 -7.34
N PRO A 38 14.03 0.11 -7.33
CA PRO A 38 14.84 0.26 -8.53
C PRO A 38 15.13 -1.05 -9.26
N SER A 39 15.12 -2.19 -8.54
CA SER A 39 15.35 -3.52 -9.12
C SER A 39 14.13 -4.07 -9.87
N ALA A 40 12.94 -3.58 -9.54
CA ALA A 40 11.68 -4.00 -10.15
C ALA A 40 11.25 -3.13 -11.34
N VAL A 41 11.92 -1.99 -11.57
CA VAL A 41 11.64 -1.11 -12.72
C VAL A 41 12.68 -1.31 -13.82
N PRO A 42 12.26 -1.58 -15.07
CA PRO A 42 13.19 -1.69 -16.19
C PRO A 42 14.05 -0.44 -16.33
N GLN A 43 15.37 -0.64 -16.28
CA GLN A 43 16.33 0.44 -16.46
C GLN A 43 16.34 0.87 -17.94
N PRO A 44 16.49 2.18 -18.23
CA PRO A 44 16.59 2.64 -19.60
C PRO A 44 17.86 2.07 -20.26
N PRO A 45 17.84 1.82 -21.58
CA PRO A 45 19.04 1.36 -22.29
C PRO A 45 20.14 2.43 -22.21
N ALA A 46 21.39 1.99 -22.11
CA ALA A 46 22.55 2.87 -22.15
C ALA A 46 22.51 3.76 -23.41
N PRO A 47 22.94 5.03 -23.36
CA PRO A 47 23.74 5.68 -22.30
C PRO A 47 22.91 6.44 -21.24
N ARG A 48 21.60 6.18 -21.12
CA ARG A 48 20.76 6.92 -20.16
C ARG A 48 21.14 6.54 -18.72
N LYS A 49 21.22 7.54 -17.83
CA LYS A 49 21.48 7.33 -16.39
C LYS A 49 20.45 6.37 -15.78
N PRO A 50 20.83 5.55 -14.78
CA PRO A 50 19.89 4.71 -14.04
C PRO A 50 18.77 5.58 -13.45
N ARG A 51 17.53 5.05 -13.46
CA ARG A 51 16.45 5.74 -12.74
C ARG A 51 16.73 5.58 -11.25
N LEU A 52 17.06 6.69 -10.59
CA LEU A 52 17.06 6.80 -9.14
C LEU A 52 15.64 7.14 -8.69
N PHE A 53 15.15 6.40 -7.71
CA PHE A 53 13.83 6.61 -7.09
C PHE A 53 14.02 7.02 -5.63
N PRO A 54 14.47 8.26 -5.36
CA PRO A 54 14.92 8.69 -4.05
C PRO A 54 13.80 9.12 -3.09
N ASP A 55 12.53 8.78 -3.36
CA ASP A 55 11.45 9.06 -2.41
C ASP A 55 11.78 8.45 -1.04
N ILE A 56 11.84 9.30 0.00
CA ILE A 56 12.07 8.88 1.37
C ILE A 56 10.76 8.34 1.94
N LEU A 57 10.73 7.06 2.33
CA LEU A 57 9.50 6.38 2.70
C LEU A 57 9.08 6.68 4.13
N VAL A 58 7.84 7.12 4.33
CA VAL A 58 7.21 7.27 5.65
C VAL A 58 6.00 6.35 5.84
N PRO A 59 5.61 6.08 7.09
CA PRO A 59 4.42 5.29 7.39
C PRO A 59 3.13 5.90 6.84
N ILE A 60 2.28 5.04 6.28
CA ILE A 60 0.96 5.44 5.80
C ILE A 60 -0.06 5.38 6.95
N PHE A 61 -0.35 6.53 7.56
CA PHE A 61 -1.33 6.63 8.65
C PHE A 61 -2.79 6.44 8.20
N LYS A 62 -3.06 6.37 6.88
CA LYS A 62 -4.41 6.13 6.32
C LYS A 62 -5.08 4.87 6.90
N ASN A 63 -4.31 3.81 7.17
CA ASN A 63 -4.83 2.53 7.65
C ASN A 63 -5.08 2.45 9.16
N LEU A 64 -4.69 3.48 9.90
CA LEU A 64 -4.87 3.57 11.34
C LEU A 64 -6.27 4.05 11.76
N GLY A 65 -7.20 4.18 10.80
CA GLY A 65 -8.54 4.74 11.01
C GLY A 65 -8.63 6.24 10.76
N TYR A 66 -7.54 6.88 10.32
CA TYR A 66 -7.45 8.33 10.06
C TYR A 66 -7.72 8.72 8.59
N SER A 67 -7.96 7.75 7.70
CA SER A 67 -8.35 8.01 6.31
C SER A 67 -9.87 8.16 6.14
N ARG A 68 -10.26 9.09 5.25
CA ARG A 68 -11.63 9.42 4.83
C ARG A 68 -12.62 8.26 5.03
N GLN A 69 -13.59 8.44 5.92
CA GLN A 69 -14.88 7.82 5.69
C GLN A 69 -15.32 8.27 4.29
N THR A 70 -15.61 7.33 3.41
CA THR A 70 -16.26 7.59 2.12
C THR A 70 -17.74 7.98 2.29
N THR A 71 -18.07 8.65 3.39
CA THR A 71 -19.37 9.26 3.64
C THR A 71 -19.46 10.54 2.83
N VAL A 72 -19.99 10.40 1.61
CA VAL A 72 -20.84 11.47 1.06
C VAL A 72 -22.10 11.47 1.93
N SER A 73 -22.00 12.10 3.09
CA SER A 73 -23.11 12.50 3.92
C SER A 73 -22.74 13.87 4.45
N SER A 74 -23.46 14.87 3.97
CA SER A 74 -23.46 16.25 4.38
C SER A 74 -23.86 16.39 5.86
N ALA A 75 -22.96 16.07 6.79
CA ALA A 75 -23.12 16.37 8.20
C ALA A 75 -22.08 17.44 8.60
N PRO A 76 -22.50 18.59 9.17
CA PRO A 76 -21.59 19.57 9.72
C PRO A 76 -21.08 19.05 11.07
N HIS A 77 -19.78 19.23 11.33
CA HIS A 77 -19.05 18.80 12.54
C HIS A 77 -18.58 17.33 12.55
N HIS A 78 -17.51 17.07 11.80
CA HIS A 78 -16.58 16.01 12.14
C HIS A 78 -15.36 16.62 12.85
N PRO A 79 -14.93 16.08 14.00
CA PRO A 79 -13.76 16.58 14.73
C PRO A 79 -12.48 16.43 13.89
N ASN A 80 -11.53 17.33 14.13
CA ASN A 80 -10.29 17.41 13.37
C ASN A 80 -9.48 16.10 13.47
N VAL A 81 -8.58 15.85 12.52
CA VAL A 81 -7.68 14.68 12.56
C VAL A 81 -6.87 14.63 13.87
N LEU A 82 -6.54 15.80 14.42
CA LEU A 82 -5.83 15.95 15.69
C LEU A 82 -6.69 15.54 16.91
N ASP A 83 -7.98 15.88 16.94
CA ASP A 83 -8.90 15.46 18.01
C ASP A 83 -9.06 13.92 18.08
N ARG A 84 -8.77 13.21 16.99
CA ARG A 84 -8.75 11.74 16.92
C ARG A 84 -7.42 11.12 17.35
N LEU A 85 -6.35 11.90 17.48
CA LEU A 85 -5.08 11.42 18.04
C LEU A 85 -5.17 11.37 19.57
N ASP A 86 -5.92 12.29 20.18
CA ASP A 86 -6.19 12.31 21.64
C ASP A 86 -7.15 11.20 22.10
N SER A 87 -7.96 10.63 21.21
CA SER A 87 -8.76 9.44 21.52
C SER A 87 -7.91 8.17 21.47
N LYS A 88 -7.23 7.89 22.59
CA LYS A 88 -6.58 6.62 23.01
C LYS A 88 -5.96 5.75 21.87
N PRO A 89 -4.64 5.87 21.64
CA PRO A 89 -3.81 4.98 20.80
C PRO A 89 -3.99 3.46 21.03
N LEU A 90 -4.52 3.07 22.20
CA LEU A 90 -4.92 1.71 22.55
C LEU A 90 -5.99 1.10 21.62
N GLU A 91 -6.74 1.89 20.85
CA GLU A 91 -7.86 1.38 20.05
C GLU A 91 -7.44 0.63 18.77
N TRP A 92 -6.31 0.97 18.13
CA TRP A 92 -5.95 0.36 16.84
C TRP A 92 -5.34 -1.04 16.99
N SER A 93 -4.33 -1.19 17.85
CA SER A 93 -3.70 -2.48 18.12
C SER A 93 -4.73 -3.46 18.70
N GLU A 94 -5.64 -2.99 19.55
CA GLU A 94 -6.72 -3.79 20.11
C GLU A 94 -7.74 -4.21 19.05
N ARG A 95 -8.19 -3.31 18.17
CA ARG A 95 -9.08 -3.67 17.05
C ARG A 95 -8.46 -4.72 16.14
N ASN A 96 -7.17 -4.62 15.87
CA ASN A 96 -6.44 -5.60 15.08
C ASN A 96 -6.28 -6.94 15.79
N ARG A 97 -5.99 -6.91 17.10
CA ARG A 97 -5.97 -8.12 17.94
C ARG A 97 -7.32 -8.83 17.90
N ILE A 98 -8.41 -8.09 18.16
CA ILE A 98 -9.78 -8.60 18.11
C ILE A 98 -10.09 -9.20 16.73
N ARG A 99 -9.64 -8.59 15.63
CA ARG A 99 -9.83 -9.14 14.28
C ARG A 99 -9.08 -10.44 14.07
N ALA A 100 -7.79 -10.50 14.43
CA ALA A 100 -7.01 -11.72 14.33
C ALA A 100 -7.64 -12.88 15.12
N GLU A 101 -8.15 -12.57 16.31
CA GLU A 101 -8.72 -13.54 17.26
C GLU A 101 -10.21 -13.80 17.04
N SER A 102 -10.87 -13.04 16.16
CA SER A 102 -12.32 -13.16 15.90
C SER A 102 -12.70 -14.49 15.25
N VAL A 103 -11.79 -15.11 14.50
CA VAL A 103 -11.99 -16.38 13.82
C VAL A 103 -10.72 -17.20 13.95
N ALA A 104 -10.82 -18.36 14.61
CA ALA A 104 -9.70 -19.27 14.74
C ALA A 104 -9.29 -19.85 13.38
N TRP A 105 -8.01 -20.20 13.21
CA TRP A 105 -7.45 -20.63 11.92
C TRP A 105 -8.26 -21.75 11.24
N GLN A 106 -8.67 -22.75 12.02
CA GLN A 106 -9.43 -23.90 11.52
C GLN A 106 -10.83 -23.53 11.00
N ASP A 107 -11.39 -22.41 11.46
CA ASP A 107 -12.72 -21.93 11.10
C ASP A 107 -12.68 -20.91 9.95
N LYS A 108 -11.48 -20.47 9.54
CA LYS A 108 -11.32 -19.57 8.39
C LYS A 108 -11.61 -20.31 7.08
N VAL A 109 -12.32 -19.65 6.18
CA VAL A 109 -12.64 -20.14 4.84
C VAL A 109 -11.35 -20.28 4.02
N PRO A 110 -11.05 -21.45 3.43
CA PRO A 110 -9.79 -21.70 2.73
C PRO A 110 -9.80 -21.12 1.31
N GLN A 111 -10.19 -19.85 1.15
CA GLN A 111 -10.27 -19.12 -0.12
C GLN A 111 -9.35 -17.91 -0.12
N MET A 112 -8.90 -17.51 -1.31
CA MET A 112 -8.26 -16.21 -1.52
C MET A 112 -9.31 -15.13 -1.63
N PHE A 113 -9.24 -14.13 -0.74
CA PHE A 113 -10.20 -13.06 -0.66
C PHE A 113 -9.62 -11.71 -1.05
N PHE A 114 -10.39 -10.93 -1.81
CA PHE A 114 -10.08 -9.52 -2.10
C PHE A 114 -11.35 -8.70 -2.38
N ARG A 115 -11.34 -7.47 -1.87
CA ARG A 115 -12.29 -6.41 -2.23
C ARG A 115 -11.56 -5.10 -2.44
N GLY A 116 -11.75 -4.48 -3.59
CA GLY A 116 -11.14 -3.17 -3.86
C GLY A 116 -11.65 -2.53 -5.13
N THR A 117 -11.35 -1.26 -5.34
CA THR A 117 -11.71 -0.57 -6.58
C THR A 117 -10.88 -1.06 -7.76
N ARG A 118 -11.37 -0.78 -8.97
CA ARG A 118 -10.78 -1.14 -10.27
C ARG A 118 -9.34 -0.66 -10.51
N TYR A 119 -8.80 0.24 -9.69
CA TYR A 119 -7.54 0.91 -9.98
C TYR A 119 -6.43 -0.04 -10.46
N CYS A 120 -5.79 0.35 -11.56
CA CYS A 120 -4.68 -0.36 -12.16
C CYS A 120 -3.38 0.40 -11.89
N PRO A 121 -2.24 -0.30 -11.77
CA PRO A 121 -0.97 0.32 -11.45
C PRO A 121 -0.46 1.21 -12.56
N THR A 122 0.06 2.38 -12.17
CA THR A 122 0.72 3.33 -13.06
C THR A 122 1.94 2.68 -13.73
N VAL A 123 2.64 1.80 -13.00
CA VAL A 123 3.63 0.88 -13.58
C VAL A 123 2.90 -0.42 -13.91
N PRO A 124 2.49 -0.63 -15.17
CA PRO A 124 1.62 -1.74 -15.51
C PRO A 124 2.32 -3.08 -15.34
N LEU A 125 1.55 -4.07 -14.90
CA LEU A 125 1.95 -5.46 -14.99
C LEU A 125 1.92 -5.85 -16.47
N ARG A 126 3.05 -6.30 -17.02
CA ARG A 126 3.17 -6.64 -18.45
C ARG A 126 3.25 -8.14 -18.67
N ASP A 127 2.51 -8.60 -19.68
CA ASP A 127 2.70 -9.89 -20.34
C ASP A 127 3.12 -9.62 -21.78
N LYS A 128 4.40 -9.82 -22.11
CA LYS A 128 4.95 -9.46 -23.42
C LYS A 128 4.59 -8.01 -23.78
N SER A 129 3.75 -7.80 -24.80
CA SER A 129 3.27 -6.48 -25.26
C SER A 129 1.98 -6.00 -24.58
N ARG A 130 1.31 -6.84 -23.78
CA ARG A 130 0.01 -6.54 -23.17
C ARG A 130 0.18 -5.97 -21.76
N SER A 131 -0.52 -4.88 -21.49
CA SER A 131 -0.66 -4.32 -20.14
C SER A 131 -1.88 -4.94 -19.46
N ILE A 132 -1.68 -5.54 -18.29
CA ILE A 132 -2.73 -6.23 -17.53
C ILE A 132 -3.05 -5.43 -16.28
N CYS A 133 -4.35 -5.25 -16.02
CA CYS A 133 -4.83 -4.71 -14.76
C CYS A 133 -5.05 -5.88 -13.78
N PRO A 134 -4.18 -6.05 -12.77
CA PRO A 134 -4.14 -7.28 -11.98
C PRO A 134 -5.44 -7.53 -11.19
N ARG A 135 -6.08 -6.46 -10.70
CA ARG A 135 -7.37 -6.56 -9.98
C ARG A 135 -8.51 -7.05 -10.87
N VAL A 136 -8.58 -6.54 -12.10
CA VAL A 136 -9.59 -6.95 -13.09
C VAL A 136 -9.35 -8.40 -13.50
N TYR A 137 -8.09 -8.77 -13.73
CA TYR A 137 -7.72 -10.13 -14.07
C TYR A 137 -8.17 -11.13 -13.01
N LEU A 138 -7.80 -10.90 -11.75
CA LEU A 138 -8.18 -11.80 -10.65
C LEU A 138 -9.69 -11.86 -10.41
N THR A 139 -10.40 -10.75 -10.61
CA THR A 139 -11.88 -10.78 -10.57
C THR A 139 -12.44 -11.68 -11.66
N ASN A 140 -11.92 -11.61 -12.89
CA ASN A 140 -12.36 -12.48 -13.98
C ASN A 140 -12.05 -13.96 -13.69
N LEU A 141 -10.84 -14.25 -13.19
CA LEU A 141 -10.43 -15.59 -12.79
C LEU A 141 -11.34 -16.16 -11.69
N SER A 142 -11.73 -15.31 -10.73
CA SER A 142 -12.62 -15.70 -9.63
C SER A 142 -14.03 -16.10 -10.07
N ILE A 143 -14.49 -15.69 -11.25
CA ILE A 143 -15.81 -16.10 -11.79
C ILE A 143 -15.85 -17.61 -12.05
N HIS A 144 -14.73 -18.16 -12.52
CA HIS A 144 -14.61 -19.57 -12.92
C HIS A 144 -14.04 -20.47 -11.81
N HIS A 145 -13.44 -19.88 -10.78
CA HIS A 145 -12.76 -20.59 -9.68
C HIS A 145 -13.31 -20.18 -8.31
N GLN A 146 -14.64 -20.15 -8.17
CA GLN A 146 -15.31 -19.61 -6.97
C GLN A 146 -15.08 -20.45 -5.71
N ASP A 147 -14.70 -21.71 -5.86
CA ASP A 147 -14.35 -22.57 -4.74
C ASP A 147 -12.99 -22.16 -4.14
N GLN A 148 -12.06 -21.64 -4.94
CA GLN A 148 -10.71 -21.21 -4.53
C GLN A 148 -10.59 -19.70 -4.30
N LEU A 149 -11.29 -18.90 -5.11
CA LEU A 149 -11.14 -17.46 -5.19
C LEU A 149 -12.46 -16.75 -4.89
N ASN A 150 -12.38 -15.73 -4.06
CA ASN A 150 -13.48 -14.83 -3.73
C ASN A 150 -13.00 -13.39 -3.88
N ILE A 151 -12.85 -12.98 -5.14
CA ILE A 151 -12.22 -11.71 -5.53
C ILE A 151 -13.19 -10.85 -6.31
N MET A 152 -13.43 -9.62 -5.85
CA MET A 152 -14.39 -8.72 -6.49
C MET A 152 -13.93 -7.27 -6.49
N ILE A 153 -14.21 -6.59 -7.60
CA ILE A 153 -14.09 -5.13 -7.69
C ILE A 153 -15.31 -4.45 -7.09
N THR A 154 -15.09 -3.58 -6.11
CA THR A 154 -16.14 -2.77 -5.48
C THR A 154 -16.43 -1.51 -6.31
N GLY A 155 -17.70 -1.10 -6.37
CA GLY A 155 -18.11 0.19 -6.95
C GLY A 155 -18.23 0.22 -8.47
N LEU A 156 -18.16 -0.93 -9.15
CA LEU A 156 -18.56 -1.03 -10.56
C LEU A 156 -20.08 -1.25 -10.64
N PRO A 157 -20.82 -0.47 -11.46
CA PRO A 157 -22.20 -0.78 -11.74
C PRO A 157 -22.29 -2.08 -12.57
N PRO A 158 -23.45 -2.77 -12.54
CA PRO A 158 -23.67 -4.07 -13.20
C PRO A 158 -23.33 -4.22 -14.70
N PRO A 159 -23.26 -3.19 -15.58
CA PRO A 159 -22.99 -3.47 -16.99
C PRO A 159 -21.56 -3.96 -17.28
N TYR A 160 -20.58 -3.77 -16.38
CA TYR A 160 -19.25 -4.38 -16.52
C TYR A 160 -19.18 -5.81 -15.93
N LEU A 161 -20.27 -6.28 -15.35
CA LEU A 161 -20.47 -7.63 -14.78
C LEU A 161 -21.48 -8.42 -15.64
N LEU A 162 -21.65 -8.07 -16.93
CA LEU A 162 -22.77 -8.51 -17.79
C LEU A 162 -22.88 -10.02 -18.02
N GLU A 163 -21.85 -10.81 -17.70
CA GLU A 163 -21.90 -12.28 -17.71
C GLU A 163 -22.34 -12.90 -16.37
N LEU A 164 -22.46 -12.11 -15.29
CA LEU A 164 -22.79 -12.57 -13.93
C LEU A 164 -24.30 -12.54 -13.63
N LYS A 165 -25.15 -12.72 -14.65
CA LYS A 165 -26.61 -12.50 -14.58
C LYS A 165 -27.38 -13.31 -13.53
N GLU A 166 -26.79 -14.33 -12.90
CA GLU A 166 -27.51 -15.19 -11.94
C GLU A 166 -27.03 -15.12 -10.49
N HIS A 167 -25.92 -14.45 -10.18
CA HIS A 167 -25.35 -14.54 -8.83
C HIS A 167 -25.70 -13.30 -8.00
N ARG A 168 -26.42 -13.54 -6.90
CA ARG A 168 -26.84 -12.58 -5.84
C ARG A 168 -25.66 -11.97 -5.06
N TRP A 169 -24.64 -11.48 -5.75
CA TRP A 169 -23.58 -10.68 -5.13
C TRP A 169 -24.05 -9.24 -5.06
N GLN A 170 -24.85 -8.94 -4.04
CA GLN A 170 -25.02 -7.54 -3.65
C GLN A 170 -23.61 -7.00 -3.39
N SER A 171 -23.20 -6.00 -4.16
CA SER A 171 -22.05 -5.14 -3.87
C SER A 171 -22.29 -4.50 -2.50
N LYS A 172 -22.10 -5.26 -1.41
CA LYS A 172 -22.03 -4.71 -0.06
C LYS A 172 -20.83 -3.79 -0.08
N ARG A 173 -21.07 -2.54 0.29
CA ARG A 173 -20.06 -1.49 0.41
C ARG A 173 -18.87 -2.06 1.17
N THR A 174 -17.67 -1.86 0.62
CA THR A 174 -16.36 -2.09 1.26
C THR A 174 -16.43 -2.96 2.50
N ASP A 175 -16.34 -4.28 2.31
CA ASP A 175 -16.33 -5.23 3.42
C ASP A 175 -15.29 -4.76 4.46
N ALA A 176 -15.75 -4.55 5.69
CA ALA A 176 -14.89 -4.10 6.78
C ALA A 176 -13.74 -5.11 6.95
N MET A 177 -12.58 -4.69 7.45
CA MET A 177 -11.44 -5.60 7.68
C MET A 177 -11.81 -6.82 8.55
N ALA A 178 -12.89 -6.76 9.33
CA ALA A 178 -13.45 -7.90 10.07
C ALA A 178 -14.08 -8.99 9.19
N GLU A 179 -14.53 -8.68 7.97
CA GLU A 179 -14.94 -9.73 7.01
C GLU A 179 -13.72 -10.43 6.42
N TRP A 180 -12.63 -9.70 6.20
CA TRP A 180 -11.40 -10.26 5.64
C TRP A 180 -10.75 -11.28 6.59
N SER A 181 -10.90 -11.11 7.91
CA SER A 181 -10.37 -12.05 8.91
C SER A 181 -11.02 -13.44 8.83
N LYS A 182 -12.16 -13.60 8.14
CA LYS A 182 -12.83 -14.89 7.95
C LYS A 182 -12.14 -15.79 6.93
N PHE A 183 -11.20 -15.27 6.15
CA PHE A 183 -10.57 -16.00 5.05
C PHE A 183 -9.12 -16.36 5.39
N LYS A 184 -8.67 -17.55 5.01
CA LYS A 184 -7.29 -18.00 5.23
C LYS A 184 -6.29 -17.23 4.39
N TYR A 185 -6.66 -16.81 3.18
CA TYR A 185 -5.74 -16.14 2.25
C TYR A 185 -6.32 -14.78 1.86
N VAL A 186 -5.57 -13.71 2.09
CA VAL A 186 -6.02 -12.33 1.82
C VAL A 186 -5.07 -11.64 0.87
N ALA A 187 -5.58 -11.22 -0.29
CA ALA A 187 -4.73 -10.67 -1.33
C ALA A 187 -4.52 -9.16 -1.18
N SER A 188 -3.31 -8.72 -1.47
CA SER A 188 -2.93 -7.31 -1.61
C SER A 188 -2.39 -7.07 -3.00
N ILE A 189 -3.25 -6.48 -3.84
CA ILE A 189 -3.00 -6.27 -5.26
C ILE A 189 -2.92 -4.78 -5.54
N ASP A 190 -1.90 -4.37 -6.29
CA ASP A 190 -1.60 -2.96 -6.53
C ASP A 190 -2.78 -2.22 -7.18
N GLY A 191 -2.95 -0.96 -6.74
CA GLY A 191 -3.91 0.01 -7.26
C GLY A 191 -3.18 0.98 -8.16
N ILE A 192 -3.42 2.30 -8.05
CA ILE A 192 -2.63 3.33 -8.77
C ILE A 192 -1.14 3.22 -8.39
N GLY A 193 -0.87 3.11 -7.09
CA GLY A 193 0.40 2.66 -6.54
C GLY A 193 0.28 1.28 -5.89
N GLY A 194 1.23 0.95 -5.03
CA GLY A 194 1.18 -0.19 -4.13
C GLY A 194 -0.07 -0.19 -3.26
N SER A 195 -0.54 -1.39 -2.93
CA SER A 195 -1.69 -1.53 -2.03
C SER A 195 -1.29 -1.19 -0.60
N ASN A 196 -1.77 -0.06 -0.09
CA ASN A 196 -1.59 0.34 1.31
C ASN A 196 -2.24 -0.62 2.33
N ARG A 197 -3.03 -1.62 1.90
CA ARG A 197 -3.69 -2.54 2.82
C ARG A 197 -2.75 -3.57 3.45
N VAL A 198 -1.57 -3.82 2.86
CA VAL A 198 -0.65 -4.90 3.29
C VAL A 198 -0.45 -4.88 4.80
N LEU A 199 -0.21 -3.70 5.36
CA LEU A 199 0.00 -3.53 6.79
C LEU A 199 -1.17 -4.06 7.63
N ALA A 200 -2.40 -3.70 7.27
CA ALA A 200 -3.60 -4.14 7.98
C ALA A 200 -3.88 -5.63 7.76
N LEU A 201 -3.51 -6.19 6.62
CA LEU A 201 -3.75 -7.61 6.31
C LEU A 201 -2.91 -8.55 7.17
N PHE A 202 -1.66 -8.19 7.49
CA PHE A 202 -0.84 -9.00 8.39
C PHE A 202 -1.45 -9.13 9.80
N HIS A 203 -2.26 -8.15 10.22
CA HIS A 203 -2.97 -8.19 11.50
C HIS A 203 -4.22 -9.10 11.52
N LEU A 204 -4.53 -9.83 10.45
CA LEU A 204 -5.74 -10.67 10.39
C LEU A 204 -5.52 -12.12 10.81
N GLY A 205 -4.27 -12.55 11.04
CA GLY A 205 -3.96 -13.97 11.23
C GLY A 205 -4.31 -14.82 10.00
N SER A 206 -4.11 -14.24 8.82
CA SER A 206 -4.37 -14.85 7.51
C SER A 206 -3.09 -14.78 6.69
N VAL A 207 -2.90 -15.69 5.74
CA VAL A 207 -1.78 -15.63 4.79
C VAL A 207 -1.99 -14.41 3.90
N VAL A 208 -1.05 -13.47 3.96
CA VAL A 208 -1.04 -12.34 3.04
C VAL A 208 -0.49 -12.81 1.69
N ILE A 209 -1.22 -12.50 0.62
CA ILE A 209 -0.83 -12.82 -0.76
C ILE A 209 -0.52 -11.52 -1.49
N LYS A 210 0.75 -11.25 -1.79
CA LYS A 210 1.18 -10.02 -2.47
C LYS A 210 1.39 -10.24 -3.98
N GLN A 211 1.27 -9.19 -4.76
CA GLN A 211 1.75 -9.21 -6.14
C GLN A 211 3.28 -9.44 -6.18
N HIS A 212 3.73 -10.42 -6.97
CA HIS A 212 5.15 -10.71 -7.16
C HIS A 212 5.85 -9.54 -7.86
N ARG A 213 7.03 -9.16 -7.34
CA ARG A 213 7.83 -8.02 -7.85
C ARG A 213 6.99 -6.78 -8.14
N SER A 214 6.10 -6.44 -7.21
CA SER A 214 5.49 -5.10 -7.21
C SER A 214 6.63 -4.07 -7.24
N PRO A 215 6.61 -3.11 -8.17
CA PRO A 215 7.59 -2.05 -8.17
C PRO A 215 7.35 -1.09 -7.00
N TYR A 216 6.22 -1.18 -6.29
CA TYR A 216 5.88 -0.29 -5.21
C TYR A 216 6.33 -0.86 -3.87
N ILE A 217 6.98 0.00 -3.08
CA ILE A 217 7.47 -0.35 -1.75
C ILE A 217 6.94 0.60 -0.68
N GLU A 218 6.68 0.05 0.49
CA GLU A 218 6.45 0.81 1.73
C GLU A 218 7.65 0.66 2.66
N TRP A 219 7.75 1.55 3.64
CA TRP A 219 8.86 1.68 4.60
C TRP A 219 9.29 0.36 5.27
N PHE A 220 8.38 -0.59 5.46
CA PHE A 220 8.65 -1.87 6.12
C PHE A 220 8.91 -3.05 5.17
N TYR A 221 8.78 -2.86 3.85
CA TYR A 221 8.79 -4.00 2.90
C TYR A 221 10.13 -4.74 2.87
N ASN A 222 11.24 -4.07 3.18
CA ASN A 222 12.56 -4.69 3.26
C ASN A 222 12.68 -5.71 4.40
N SER A 223 11.84 -5.58 5.43
CA SER A 223 11.84 -6.42 6.63
C SER A 223 10.93 -7.65 6.52
N ILE A 224 10.07 -7.72 5.51
CA ILE A 224 9.24 -8.89 5.21
C ILE A 224 9.83 -9.66 4.03
N LYS A 225 9.59 -10.98 3.99
CA LYS A 225 10.16 -11.89 2.98
C LYS A 225 9.10 -12.85 2.43
N PRO A 226 9.05 -13.09 1.10
CA PRO A 226 8.25 -14.16 0.51
C PRO A 226 8.63 -15.52 1.10
N GLY A 227 7.66 -16.40 1.30
CA GLY A 227 7.87 -17.74 1.88
C GLY A 227 8.16 -17.76 3.38
N VAL A 228 8.27 -16.58 4.03
CA VAL A 228 8.43 -16.45 5.49
C VAL A 228 7.23 -15.76 6.10
N HIS A 229 6.83 -14.61 5.54
CA HIS A 229 5.74 -13.79 6.08
C HIS A 229 4.52 -13.78 5.15
N PHE A 230 4.73 -13.91 3.84
CA PHE A 230 3.69 -13.81 2.83
C PHE A 230 4.01 -14.69 1.63
N GLU A 231 3.02 -14.98 0.80
CA GLU A 231 3.18 -15.63 -0.50
C GLU A 231 2.88 -14.65 -1.64
N THR A 232 3.26 -15.02 -2.86
CA THR A 232 3.05 -14.14 -4.03
C THR A 232 2.27 -14.78 -5.16
N VAL A 233 1.52 -13.96 -5.90
CA VAL A 233 0.87 -14.28 -7.19
C VAL A 233 1.49 -13.46 -8.32
N PHE A 234 1.17 -13.82 -9.57
CA PHE A 234 1.78 -13.28 -10.77
C PHE A 234 3.29 -13.57 -10.86
N LYS A 235 3.69 -14.77 -10.43
CA LYS A 235 5.09 -15.23 -10.48
C LYS A 235 5.61 -15.20 -11.91
N GLU A 236 6.86 -14.80 -12.05
CA GLU A 236 7.56 -14.75 -13.33
C GLU A 236 8.21 -16.11 -13.61
N SER A 237 7.98 -16.67 -14.80
CA SER A 237 8.68 -17.86 -15.28
C SER A 237 10.10 -17.52 -15.72
N PRO A 238 11.00 -18.51 -15.86
CA PRO A 238 12.39 -18.27 -16.22
C PRO A 238 12.61 -17.55 -17.55
N ASP A 239 11.63 -17.59 -18.47
CA ASP A 239 11.63 -16.89 -19.75
C ASP A 239 11.06 -15.46 -19.69
N GLY A 240 10.74 -14.96 -18.48
CA GLY A 240 10.23 -13.63 -18.24
C GLY A 240 8.73 -13.45 -18.49
N ALA A 241 8.00 -14.54 -18.83
CA ALA A 241 6.55 -14.50 -18.86
C ALA A 241 5.98 -14.49 -17.44
N LYS A 242 4.82 -13.87 -17.24
CA LYS A 242 4.13 -13.92 -15.95
C LYS A 242 3.07 -15.00 -16.00
N ASN A 243 3.00 -15.84 -14.97
CA ASN A 243 1.89 -16.76 -14.78
C ASN A 243 0.73 -16.01 -14.12
N PHE A 244 -0.29 -15.65 -14.91
CA PHE A 244 -1.44 -14.91 -14.40
C PHE A 244 -2.50 -15.79 -13.74
N ASP A 245 -2.44 -17.10 -13.97
CA ASP A 245 -3.40 -18.07 -13.43
C ASP A 245 -2.87 -18.74 -12.15
N ASP A 246 -1.68 -18.35 -11.67
CA ASP A 246 -1.00 -18.94 -10.52
C ASP A 246 -1.74 -18.75 -9.19
N ALA A 247 -2.73 -17.85 -9.12
CA ALA A 247 -3.55 -17.64 -7.94
C ALA A 247 -4.36 -18.90 -7.55
N VAL A 248 -4.86 -19.64 -8.54
CA VAL A 248 -5.62 -20.88 -8.33
C VAL A 248 -4.69 -21.97 -7.79
N GLU A 249 -3.57 -22.20 -8.47
CA GLU A 249 -2.56 -23.17 -8.05
C GLU A 249 -1.99 -22.85 -6.67
N LEU A 250 -1.82 -21.57 -6.34
CA LEU A 250 -1.32 -21.15 -5.03
C LEU A 250 -2.31 -21.53 -3.93
N VAL A 251 -3.61 -21.33 -4.14
CA VAL A 251 -4.64 -21.75 -3.18
C VAL A 251 -4.62 -23.25 -2.98
N ASP A 252 -4.48 -24.03 -4.05
CA ASP A 252 -4.40 -25.50 -3.95
C ASP A 252 -3.16 -25.95 -3.18
N LYS A 253 -2.00 -25.33 -3.43
CA LYS A 253 -0.75 -25.59 -2.69
C LYS A 253 -0.90 -25.28 -1.19
N LEU A 254 -1.48 -24.13 -0.86
CA LEU A 254 -1.70 -23.74 0.54
C LEU A 254 -2.74 -24.62 1.24
N ARG A 255 -3.76 -25.13 0.52
CA ARG A 255 -4.73 -26.10 1.06
C ARG A 255 -4.10 -27.46 1.30
N ALA A 256 -3.23 -27.91 0.40
CA ALA A 256 -2.56 -29.20 0.51
C ALA A 256 -1.56 -29.25 1.69
N ASP A 257 -0.97 -28.10 2.03
CA ASP A 257 -0.09 -27.93 3.18
C ASP A 257 -0.61 -26.83 4.12
N ASP A 258 -1.71 -27.13 4.83
CA ASP A 258 -2.34 -26.19 5.77
C ASP A 258 -1.41 -25.82 6.93
N ALA A 259 -0.47 -26.70 7.29
CA ALA A 259 0.53 -26.43 8.32
C ALA A 259 1.51 -25.34 7.88
N TYR A 260 2.03 -25.42 6.65
CA TYR A 260 2.83 -24.36 6.04
C TYR A 260 2.03 -23.05 5.93
N ALA A 261 0.79 -23.11 5.45
CA ALA A 261 -0.07 -21.94 5.33
C ALA A 261 -0.29 -21.25 6.70
N ARG A 262 -0.55 -22.04 7.75
CA ARG A 262 -0.68 -21.52 9.11
C ARG A 262 0.62 -20.88 9.60
N HIS A 263 1.75 -21.54 9.38
CA HIS A 263 3.07 -21.01 9.77
C HIS A 263 3.37 -19.65 9.10
N LEU A 264 3.03 -19.49 7.81
CA LEU A 264 3.12 -18.20 7.12
C LEU A 264 2.23 -17.13 7.77
N ALA A 265 0.98 -17.47 8.08
CA ALA A 265 0.03 -16.55 8.71
C ALA A 265 0.50 -16.11 10.10
N ASP A 266 1.00 -17.05 10.90
CA ASP A 266 1.51 -16.81 12.25
C ASP A 266 2.76 -15.91 12.20
N ASN A 267 3.73 -16.18 11.31
CA ASN A 267 4.90 -15.32 11.12
C ASN A 267 4.54 -13.91 10.68
N GLY A 268 3.58 -13.77 9.77
CA GLY A 268 3.06 -12.47 9.34
C GLY A 268 2.41 -11.69 10.48
N LEU A 269 1.60 -12.37 11.29
CA LEU A 269 0.93 -11.79 12.46
C LEU A 269 1.91 -11.37 13.54
N ASP A 270 2.91 -12.22 13.84
CA ASP A 270 3.94 -11.93 14.84
C ASP A 270 4.80 -10.73 14.42
N PHE A 271 5.20 -10.67 13.15
CA PHE A 271 5.88 -9.51 12.60
C PHE A 271 5.03 -8.24 12.77
N ALA A 272 3.73 -8.31 12.46
CA ALA A 272 2.85 -7.15 12.55
C ALA A 272 2.61 -6.68 13.98
N ARG A 273 2.42 -7.61 14.92
CA ARG A 273 2.27 -7.32 16.36
C ARG A 273 3.51 -6.66 16.95
N LYS A 274 4.69 -7.01 16.45
CA LYS A 274 5.96 -6.48 16.96
C LYS A 274 6.40 -5.18 16.27
N TYR A 275 6.24 -5.07 14.96
CA TYR A 275 6.88 -4.03 14.15
C TYR A 275 5.91 -3.16 13.34
N LEU A 276 4.64 -3.55 13.21
CA LEU A 276 3.63 -2.77 12.49
C LEU A 276 2.60 -2.18 13.45
N THR A 277 3.07 -1.59 14.55
CA THR A 277 2.25 -0.90 15.55
C THR A 277 2.32 0.60 15.36
N LEU A 278 1.34 1.34 15.90
CA LEU A 278 1.35 2.81 15.89
C LEU A 278 2.62 3.35 16.58
N GLU A 279 3.03 2.77 17.70
CA GLU A 279 4.24 3.17 18.41
C GLU A 279 5.48 3.05 17.52
N VAL A 280 5.66 1.90 16.85
CA VAL A 280 6.81 1.69 15.95
C VAL A 280 6.76 2.63 14.76
N MET A 281 5.57 2.93 14.21
CA MET A 281 5.43 3.93 13.14
C MET A 281 5.85 5.33 13.61
N LEU A 282 5.46 5.73 14.82
CA LEU A 282 5.83 7.03 15.38
C LEU A 282 7.32 7.13 15.67
N VAL A 283 7.92 6.06 16.19
CA VAL A 283 9.38 5.97 16.38
C VAL A 283 10.09 6.06 15.03
N TYR A 284 9.67 5.26 14.04
CA TYR A 284 10.25 5.32 12.69
C TYR A 284 10.16 6.72 12.09
N LEU A 285 8.99 7.38 12.18
CA LEU A 285 8.81 8.74 11.67
C LEU A 285 9.72 9.74 12.40
N ARG A 286 9.85 9.64 13.73
CA ARG A 286 10.75 10.49 14.51
C ARG A 286 12.21 10.32 14.07
N GLU A 287 12.70 9.09 14.05
CA GLU A 287 14.10 8.81 13.68
C GLU A 287 14.38 9.23 12.23
N LEU A 288 13.44 9.01 11.31
CA LEU A 288 13.55 9.45 9.92
C LEU A 288 13.68 10.96 9.81
N LEU A 289 12.84 11.72 10.51
CA LEU A 289 12.86 13.19 10.44
C LEU A 289 14.11 13.79 11.09
N LEU A 290 14.61 13.18 12.17
CA LEU A 290 15.89 13.57 12.77
C LEU A 290 17.05 13.31 11.81
N ALA A 291 17.12 12.10 11.25
CA ALA A 291 18.14 11.75 10.26
C ALA A 291 18.05 12.62 8.99
N TYR A 292 16.83 13.00 8.57
CA TYR A 292 16.62 13.91 7.44
C TYR A 292 17.19 15.30 7.72
N LYS A 293 16.95 15.86 8.91
CA LYS A 293 17.50 17.16 9.31
C LYS A 293 19.03 17.14 9.26
N ASP A 294 19.64 16.06 9.75
CA ASP A 294 21.10 15.92 9.81
C ASP A 294 21.76 15.88 8.42
N LEU A 295 21.00 15.75 7.33
CA LEU A 295 21.50 15.89 5.96
C LEU A 295 21.78 17.34 5.55
N PHE A 296 21.32 18.32 6.33
CA PHE A 296 21.36 19.75 5.97
C PHE A 296 21.95 20.59 7.11
N GLU A 297 23.22 20.97 6.95
CA GLU A 297 23.94 21.79 7.95
C GLU A 297 23.32 23.18 8.15
N ASP A 298 22.67 23.73 7.12
CA ASP A 298 22.09 25.08 7.09
C ASP A 298 20.58 25.11 7.35
N MET A 299 19.96 23.99 7.77
CA MET A 299 18.52 23.89 7.94
C MET A 299 17.96 24.89 8.95
N ASP A 300 18.66 25.13 10.07
CA ASP A 300 18.22 26.08 11.09
C ASP A 300 18.24 27.53 10.58
N GLU A 301 19.31 27.91 9.88
CA GLU A 301 19.42 29.22 9.24
C GLU A 301 18.35 29.40 8.16
N TYR A 302 18.09 28.35 7.38
CA TYR A 302 17.06 28.34 6.35
C TYR A 302 15.66 28.54 6.94
N VAL A 303 15.30 27.78 7.99
CA VAL A 303 13.99 27.92 8.65
C VAL A 303 13.81 29.32 9.23
N SER A 304 14.84 29.87 9.88
CA SER A 304 14.80 31.24 10.42
C SER A 304 14.51 32.27 9.32
N LYS A 305 15.16 32.16 8.15
CA LYS A 305 14.93 33.06 7.01
C LYS A 305 13.53 32.92 6.41
N VAL A 306 13.00 31.69 6.32
CA VAL A 306 11.64 31.44 5.79
C VAL A 306 10.58 31.94 6.77
N GLY A 307 10.80 31.76 8.07
CA GLY A 307 9.92 32.24 9.14
C GLY A 307 9.80 33.77 9.20
N ASP A 308 10.89 34.49 8.95
CA ASP A 308 10.93 35.96 9.05
C ASP A 308 10.41 36.70 7.81
N THR A 309 10.46 36.08 6.62
CA THR A 309 10.29 36.84 5.38
C THR A 309 8.89 36.83 4.78
N GLY A 310 7.96 35.99 5.25
CA GLY A 310 6.72 35.74 4.51
C GLY A 310 6.95 35.26 3.06
N ASN A 311 8.22 35.07 2.64
CA ASN A 311 8.66 34.63 1.32
C ASN A 311 8.61 33.11 1.22
N SER A 312 7.42 32.60 1.54
CA SER A 312 6.91 31.37 0.96
C SER A 312 7.04 31.37 -0.57
N ALA A 313 7.20 32.52 -1.24
CA ALA A 313 7.24 32.65 -2.70
C ALA A 313 8.27 31.77 -3.44
N LEU A 314 9.50 31.55 -2.95
CA LEU A 314 10.50 30.72 -3.67
C LEU A 314 10.15 29.22 -3.55
N PHE A 315 9.80 28.79 -2.35
CA PHE A 315 9.35 27.41 -2.06
C PHE A 315 7.98 27.13 -2.67
N MET A 316 7.07 28.12 -2.67
CA MET A 316 5.78 28.09 -3.33
C MET A 316 5.92 28.15 -4.83
N LYS A 317 7.00 28.70 -5.41
CA LYS A 317 7.27 28.57 -6.86
C LYS A 317 7.65 27.13 -7.20
N GLN A 318 8.46 26.47 -6.36
CA GLN A 318 8.82 25.06 -6.50
C GLN A 318 7.61 24.15 -6.26
N ALA A 319 6.83 24.42 -5.22
CA ALA A 319 5.55 23.79 -4.98
C ALA A 319 4.58 24.07 -6.14
N GLN A 320 4.41 25.29 -6.63
CA GLN A 320 3.54 25.62 -7.78
C GLN A 320 3.97 24.92 -9.08
N LEU A 321 5.27 24.77 -9.33
CA LEU A 321 5.78 23.92 -10.43
C LEU A 321 5.41 22.44 -10.23
N TRP A 322 5.21 22.00 -8.99
CA TRP A 322 4.75 20.66 -8.62
C TRP A 322 3.22 20.54 -8.42
N ASN A 323 2.50 21.66 -8.30
CA ASN A 323 1.13 21.73 -7.75
C ASN A 323 0.04 21.87 -8.80
N ASN A 324 0.27 21.43 -10.05
CA ASN A 324 -0.81 21.35 -11.03
C ASN A 324 -1.93 20.37 -10.62
N ASP A 325 -1.75 19.58 -9.55
CA ASP A 325 -2.69 18.53 -9.11
C ASP A 325 -3.07 18.50 -7.60
N TRP A 326 -2.67 19.47 -6.76
CA TRP A 326 -3.07 19.57 -5.33
C TRP A 326 -2.65 18.39 -4.41
N ARG A 327 -1.51 17.72 -4.67
CA ARG A 327 -1.09 16.50 -3.92
C ARG A 327 0.26 16.59 -3.20
N THR A 328 0.83 17.78 -3.07
CA THR A 328 2.09 18.00 -2.36
C THR A 328 1.88 19.01 -1.26
N VAL A 329 2.31 18.67 -0.05
CA VAL A 329 2.26 19.56 1.12
C VAL A 329 3.70 19.95 1.46
N VAL A 330 3.89 21.23 1.67
CA VAL A 330 5.12 21.78 2.26
C VAL A 330 4.88 21.81 3.76
N VAL A 331 5.75 21.16 4.52
CA VAL A 331 5.67 21.10 5.98
C VAL A 331 6.83 21.88 6.56
#